data_AF-A0A9P9LU99-F1
#
_entry.id   AF-A0A9P9LU99-F1
#
_cell.length_a   1.000
_cell.length_b   1.000
_cell.length_c   1.000
_cell.angle_alpha   90.00
_cell.angle_beta   90.00
_cell.angle_gamma   90.00
#
_symmetry.space_group_name_H-M   'P 1'
#
loop_
_entity.id
_entity.type
_entity.pdbx_description
1 polymer ?
#
loop_
_entity_poly.entity_id
_entity_poly.type
_entity_poly.pdbx_seq_one_letter_code
_entity_poly.pdbx_strand_id
1 'polypeptide(L)'
;MRSVDVTTHVALIRWNDLWNFEDEESVDVNVRTQYLRKVVCAKISCSRSIAPTSWYASIQQLSERSANIFFKKELSPYLQGKIIRKAEEGKKPAQIAKELQIADSTVRDTLKLDLVRNKGASQARLSRLEKYSVRFKRVIVNLIRKELKSSFAKIRKHLASKVNDKVIRRILEDASIYY
;
A
#
# COMPACT_ATOMS: atom_id res chain seq x y z
N MET A 1 21.69 -68.88 37.79
CA MET A 1 21.72 -67.82 38.82
C MET A 1 22.06 -66.52 38.13
N ARG A 2 21.18 -65.51 38.26
CA ARG A 2 21.40 -64.04 38.20
C ARG A 2 22.09 -63.48 36.93
N SER A 3 21.70 -62.38 36.28
CA SER A 3 20.56 -61.44 36.25
C SER A 3 21.11 -60.20 35.51
N VAL A 4 20.32 -59.55 34.62
CA VAL A 4 20.10 -58.07 34.58
C VAL A 4 21.33 -57.21 34.19
N ASP A 5 21.35 -56.24 33.26
CA ASP A 5 20.33 -55.52 32.51
C ASP A 5 20.93 -54.77 31.30
N VAL A 6 20.07 -54.50 30.32
CA VAL A 6 20.25 -53.56 29.22
C VAL A 6 19.71 -52.19 29.67
N THR A 7 20.58 -51.21 29.88
CA THR A 7 20.18 -49.83 30.22
C THR A 7 20.19 -48.93 28.99
N THR A 8 19.03 -48.87 28.35
CA THR A 8 18.55 -47.72 27.57
C THR A 8 18.38 -46.51 28.49
N HIS A 9 19.13 -45.43 28.25
CA HIS A 9 18.78 -44.09 28.75
C HIS A 9 18.43 -43.17 27.57
N VAL A 10 17.15 -43.18 27.23
CA VAL A 10 16.45 -42.03 26.65
C VAL A 10 15.88 -41.25 27.83
N ALA A 11 16.24 -39.98 28.00
CA ALA A 11 15.31 -38.95 28.47
C ALA A 11 15.96 -37.57 28.63
N LEU A 12 15.27 -36.60 28.03
CA LEU A 12 14.96 -35.27 28.58
C LEU A 12 16.09 -34.23 28.68
N ILE A 13 16.25 -33.55 27.54
CA ILE A 13 16.61 -32.13 27.48
C ILE A 13 15.61 -31.35 28.35
N ARG A 14 16.07 -30.93 29.53
CA ARG A 14 15.34 -30.08 30.46
C ARG A 14 15.52 -28.62 30.03
N TRP A 15 14.51 -28.09 29.38
CA TRP A 15 14.26 -26.65 29.29
C TRP A 15 13.91 -26.14 30.69
N ASN A 16 14.82 -25.42 31.36
CA ASN A 16 14.50 -24.37 32.34
C ASN A 16 15.76 -23.78 32.99
N ASP A 17 16.57 -23.07 32.22
CA ASP A 17 17.56 -22.14 32.78
C ASP A 17 17.70 -20.97 31.80
N LEU A 18 17.19 -19.79 32.18
CA LEU A 18 17.54 -18.42 31.71
C LEU A 18 16.34 -17.45 31.75
N TRP A 19 15.66 -17.33 32.88
CA TRP A 19 14.85 -16.13 33.18
C TRP A 19 14.97 -15.79 34.68
N ASN A 20 16.21 -15.50 35.11
CA ASN A 20 16.43 -14.68 36.30
C ASN A 20 16.50 -13.23 35.85
N PHE A 21 15.36 -12.54 35.93
CA PHE A 21 15.30 -11.09 35.88
C PHE A 21 14.75 -10.66 37.24
N GLU A 22 15.67 -10.49 38.18
CA GLU A 22 15.45 -9.75 39.41
C GLU A 22 15.25 -8.28 39.02
N ASP A 23 14.09 -7.73 39.36
CA ASP A 23 13.90 -6.32 39.66
C ASP A 23 12.81 -6.27 40.73
N GLU A 24 13.24 -6.47 41.97
CA GLU A 24 12.52 -5.99 43.15
C GLU A 24 12.75 -4.48 43.26
N GLU A 25 11.79 -3.67 42.84
CA GLU A 25 11.57 -2.36 43.45
C GLU A 25 10.08 -2.23 43.79
N SER A 26 9.79 -2.61 45.02
CA SER A 26 8.56 -2.29 45.73
C SER A 26 8.49 -0.79 45.99
N VAL A 27 7.58 -0.08 45.31
CA VAL A 27 7.14 1.25 45.74
C VAL A 27 5.64 1.25 45.93
N ASP A 28 5.28 1.30 47.22
CA ASP A 28 4.00 1.60 47.86
C ASP A 28 2.76 1.88 47.00
N VAL A 29 1.90 0.86 46.95
CA VAL A 29 0.50 0.97 46.55
C VAL A 29 -0.35 1.41 47.76
N ASN A 30 -0.11 2.60 48.36
CA ASN A 30 -1.06 3.09 49.38
C ASN A 30 -1.07 4.59 49.78
N VAL A 31 -0.68 5.56 48.92
CA VAL A 31 -0.80 7.00 49.31
C VAL A 31 -1.41 7.91 48.22
N ARG A 32 -1.89 7.37 47.08
CA ARG A 32 -2.41 8.21 45.97
C ARG A 32 -3.93 8.25 45.79
N THR A 33 -4.68 7.82 46.80
CA THR A 33 -6.16 7.83 46.83
C THR A 33 -6.77 8.96 47.67
N GLN A 34 -6.04 10.05 47.95
CA GLN A 34 -6.56 11.18 48.75
C GLN A 34 -6.28 12.61 48.22
N TYR A 35 -6.09 12.82 46.92
CA TYR A 35 -6.08 14.18 46.34
C TYR A 35 -6.97 14.32 45.11
N LEU A 36 -8.22 13.87 45.24
CA LEU A 36 -9.34 14.33 44.42
C LEU A 36 -10.36 15.03 45.32
N ARG A 37 -10.13 16.31 45.60
CA ARG A 37 -11.19 17.28 45.93
C ARG A 37 -10.59 18.68 45.92
N LYS A 38 -11.17 19.54 45.07
CA LYS A 38 -10.97 21.00 45.00
C LYS A 38 -9.83 21.50 44.11
N VAL A 39 -9.91 21.22 42.81
CA VAL A 39 -9.70 22.28 41.80
C VAL A 39 -10.88 22.27 40.84
N VAL A 40 -11.86 23.09 41.20
CA VAL A 40 -12.68 23.94 40.33
C VAL A 40 -13.01 23.37 38.94
N CYS A 41 -14.24 22.87 38.86
CA CYS A 41 -15.13 22.94 37.70
C CYS A 41 -14.97 24.26 36.93
N ALA A 42 -14.13 24.28 35.90
CA ALA A 42 -14.29 25.18 34.77
C ALA A 42 -15.08 24.44 33.70
N LYS A 43 -16.38 24.76 33.64
CA LYS A 43 -17.27 24.48 32.51
C LYS A 43 -16.60 24.97 31.23
N ILE A 44 -16.04 24.05 30.45
CA ILE A 44 -16.03 24.18 28.99
C ILE A 44 -16.83 22.98 28.49
N SER A 45 -18.11 23.24 28.29
CA SER A 45 -18.98 22.53 27.38
C SER A 45 -18.32 22.50 26.00
N CYS A 46 -17.47 21.52 25.76
CA CYS A 46 -17.06 21.13 24.42
C CYS A 46 -17.64 19.73 24.20
N SER A 47 -18.94 19.68 23.94
CA SER A 47 -19.59 18.56 23.29
C SER A 47 -19.06 18.45 21.86
N ARG A 48 -17.80 18.02 21.72
CA ARG A 48 -17.36 17.38 20.48
C ARG A 48 -18.07 16.04 20.46
N SER A 49 -19.20 16.02 19.78
CA SER A 49 -19.69 14.81 19.12
C SER A 49 -18.53 14.27 18.28
N ILE A 50 -17.74 13.39 18.87
CA ILE A 50 -16.87 12.50 18.12
C ILE A 50 -17.85 11.53 17.48
N ALA A 51 -18.45 11.99 16.37
CA ALA A 51 -19.10 11.10 15.43
C ALA A 51 -18.11 9.95 15.20
N PRO A 52 -18.56 8.68 15.20
CA PRO A 52 -17.68 7.58 14.86
C PRO A 52 -17.19 7.87 13.44
N THR A 53 -15.96 8.37 13.33
CA THR A 53 -15.28 8.51 12.06
C THR A 53 -15.07 7.10 11.60
N SER A 54 -16.03 6.57 10.83
CA SER A 54 -15.96 5.22 10.30
C SER A 54 -14.58 5.05 9.70
N TRP A 55 -13.82 4.08 10.22
CA TRP A 55 -12.40 3.87 9.90
C TRP A 55 -12.19 3.36 8.46
N TYR A 56 -13.15 3.60 7.58
CA TYR A 56 -13.25 3.16 6.20
C TYR A 56 -13.51 4.30 5.21
N ALA A 57 -13.19 5.55 5.56
CA ALA A 57 -13.08 6.61 4.55
C ALA A 57 -11.72 6.55 3.80
N SER A 58 -11.28 5.35 3.40
CA SER A 58 -10.50 5.25 2.17
C SER A 58 -11.53 5.40 1.07
N ILE A 59 -11.83 6.64 0.69
CA ILE A 59 -12.59 6.93 -0.51
C ILE A 59 -11.78 6.27 -1.64
N GLN A 60 -12.18 5.05 -2.02
CA GLN A 60 -11.96 4.53 -3.35
C GLN A 60 -12.70 5.52 -4.23
N GLN A 61 -12.01 6.58 -4.61
CA GLN A 61 -12.45 7.40 -5.71
C GLN A 61 -12.31 6.46 -6.91
N LEU A 62 -13.38 5.73 -7.21
CA LEU A 62 -13.56 5.06 -8.48
C LEU A 62 -13.65 6.19 -9.50
N SER A 63 -12.50 6.79 -9.80
CA SER A 63 -12.38 7.85 -10.79
C SER A 63 -12.98 7.32 -12.06
N GLU A 64 -13.90 8.07 -12.64
CA GLU A 64 -14.54 7.73 -13.90
C GLU A 64 -13.47 7.33 -14.91
N ARG A 65 -13.62 6.12 -15.47
CA ARG A 65 -12.61 5.55 -16.35
C ARG A 65 -12.63 6.32 -17.66
N SER A 66 -11.61 7.13 -17.91
CA SER A 66 -11.45 7.85 -19.18
C SER A 66 -11.57 6.89 -20.37
N ALA A 67 -12.41 7.24 -21.34
CA ALA A 67 -12.53 6.52 -22.61
C ALA A 67 -11.24 6.65 -23.46
N ASN A 68 -10.37 7.61 -23.14
CA ASN A 68 -9.10 7.85 -23.81
C ASN A 68 -7.95 6.97 -23.26
N ILE A 69 -8.23 5.72 -22.90
CA ILE A 69 -7.21 4.76 -22.44
C ILE A 69 -7.18 3.58 -23.42
N PHE A 70 -6.04 3.34 -24.03
CA PHE A 70 -5.85 2.25 -24.97
C PHE A 70 -4.91 1.16 -24.42
N PHE A 71 -5.16 -0.09 -24.81
CA PHE A 71 -4.45 -1.26 -24.28
C PHE A 71 -3.35 -1.81 -25.18
N LYS A 72 -3.40 -1.50 -26.48
CA LYS A 72 -2.48 -2.05 -27.49
C LYS A 72 -1.46 -0.99 -27.90
N LYS A 73 -0.46 -1.40 -28.68
CA LYS A 73 0.46 -0.46 -29.31
C LYS A 73 -0.33 0.48 -30.23
N GLU A 74 -0.24 1.77 -29.96
CA GLU A 74 -0.91 2.79 -30.75
C GLU A 74 -0.17 3.06 -32.06
N LEU A 75 -0.94 3.54 -33.04
CA LEU A 75 -0.39 4.14 -34.24
C LEU A 75 0.48 5.35 -33.88
N SER A 76 1.56 5.57 -34.63
CA SER A 76 2.35 6.79 -34.51
C SER A 76 1.46 8.02 -34.69
N PRO A 77 1.65 9.12 -33.93
CA PRO A 77 0.88 10.35 -34.08
C PRO A 77 0.84 10.86 -35.53
N TYR A 78 1.92 10.66 -36.28
CA TYR A 78 1.98 10.99 -37.69
C TYR A 78 0.98 10.20 -38.55
N LEU A 79 0.84 8.91 -38.31
CA LEU A 79 -0.12 8.07 -39.03
C LEU A 79 -1.56 8.40 -38.64
N GLN A 80 -1.79 8.73 -37.36
CA GLN A 80 -3.09 9.20 -36.89
C GLN A 80 -3.50 10.50 -37.61
N GLY A 81 -2.59 11.48 -37.68
CA GLY A 81 -2.82 12.72 -38.43
C GLY A 81 -3.11 12.50 -39.92
N LYS A 82 -2.42 11.53 -40.55
CA LYS A 82 -2.75 11.12 -41.94
C LYS A 82 -4.15 10.55 -42.08
N ILE A 83 -4.60 9.72 -41.13
CA ILE A 83 -5.94 9.15 -41.12
C ILE A 83 -6.99 10.26 -40.98
N ILE A 84 -6.79 11.18 -40.03
CA ILE A 84 -7.71 12.30 -39.77
C ILE A 84 -7.82 13.20 -41.01
N ARG A 85 -6.69 13.61 -41.59
CA ARG A 85 -6.67 14.42 -42.82
C ARG A 85 -7.41 13.74 -43.97
N LYS A 86 -7.24 12.42 -44.16
CA LYS A 86 -7.94 11.65 -45.21
C LYS A 86 -9.44 11.53 -44.95
N ALA A 87 -9.86 11.50 -43.68
CA ALA A 87 -11.25 11.53 -43.30
C ALA A 87 -11.88 12.92 -43.51
N GLU A 88 -11.15 14.00 -43.25
CA GLU A 88 -11.56 15.38 -43.58
C GLU A 88 -11.71 15.60 -45.09
N GLU A 89 -10.89 14.93 -45.92
CA GLU A 89 -11.05 14.87 -47.38
C GLU A 89 -12.33 14.09 -47.83
N GLY A 90 -13.09 13.50 -46.90
CA GLY A 90 -14.33 12.77 -47.19
C GLY A 90 -14.14 11.33 -47.64
N LYS A 91 -12.93 10.75 -47.50
CA LYS A 91 -12.68 9.35 -47.89
C LYS A 91 -13.35 8.38 -46.92
N LYS A 92 -13.84 7.24 -47.44
CA LYS A 92 -14.43 6.19 -46.60
C LYS A 92 -13.32 5.46 -45.80
N PRO A 93 -13.57 5.02 -44.55
CA PRO A 93 -12.58 4.31 -43.73
C PRO A 93 -11.92 3.11 -44.42
N ALA A 94 -12.69 2.34 -45.18
CA ALA A 94 -12.19 1.20 -45.95
C ALA A 94 -11.20 1.59 -47.07
N GLN A 95 -11.33 2.79 -47.65
CA GLN A 95 -10.38 3.31 -48.64
C GLN A 95 -9.09 3.75 -47.95
N ILE A 96 -9.21 4.46 -46.81
CA ILE A 96 -8.07 4.90 -45.99
C ILE A 96 -7.25 3.70 -45.53
N ALA A 97 -7.91 2.62 -45.09
CA ALA A 97 -7.28 1.36 -44.69
C ALA A 97 -6.42 0.76 -45.82
N LYS A 98 -6.94 0.74 -47.05
CA LYS A 98 -6.20 0.23 -48.22
C LYS A 98 -5.02 1.12 -48.59
N GLU A 99 -5.20 2.45 -48.58
CA GLU A 99 -4.15 3.41 -48.95
C GLU A 99 -2.98 3.40 -47.95
N LEU A 100 -3.28 3.35 -46.64
CA LEU A 100 -2.27 3.39 -45.59
C LEU A 100 -1.78 2.02 -45.15
N GLN A 101 -2.34 0.94 -45.71
CA GLN A 101 -2.07 -0.46 -45.32
C GLN A 101 -2.28 -0.70 -43.81
N ILE A 102 -3.34 -0.14 -43.25
CA ILE A 102 -3.74 -0.27 -41.85
C ILE A 102 -5.04 -1.06 -41.77
N ALA A 103 -5.21 -1.89 -40.75
CA ALA A 103 -6.47 -2.60 -40.53
C ALA A 103 -7.65 -1.63 -40.39
N ASP A 104 -8.77 -1.95 -41.04
CA ASP A 104 -9.98 -1.11 -41.05
C ASP A 104 -10.52 -0.87 -39.64
N SER A 105 -10.44 -1.86 -38.75
CA SER A 105 -10.79 -1.71 -37.33
C SER A 105 -10.00 -0.57 -36.67
N THR A 106 -8.70 -0.49 -36.95
CA THR A 106 -7.82 0.52 -36.36
C THR A 106 -8.13 1.92 -36.89
N VAL A 107 -8.46 2.05 -38.19
CA VAL A 107 -8.89 3.33 -38.77
C VAL A 107 -10.17 3.81 -38.09
N ARG A 108 -11.17 2.95 -37.97
CA ARG A 108 -12.45 3.28 -37.30
C ARG A 108 -12.25 3.63 -35.84
N ASP A 109 -11.44 2.87 -35.11
CA ASP A 109 -11.14 3.14 -33.71
C ASP A 109 -10.39 4.47 -33.55
N THR A 110 -9.48 4.80 -34.47
CA THR A 110 -8.74 6.06 -34.47
C THR A 110 -9.68 7.25 -34.67
N LEU A 111 -10.60 7.17 -35.63
CA LEU A 111 -11.59 8.21 -35.89
C LEU A 111 -12.58 8.38 -34.72
N LYS A 112 -12.99 7.30 -34.07
CA LYS A 112 -13.85 7.36 -32.88
C LYS A 112 -13.15 8.02 -31.69
N LEU A 113 -11.89 7.68 -31.46
CA LEU A 113 -11.11 8.19 -30.33
C LEU A 113 -10.63 9.62 -30.54
N ASP A 114 -10.58 10.10 -31.78
CA ASP A 114 -10.15 11.47 -32.10
C ASP A 114 -10.95 12.54 -31.34
N LEU A 115 -12.26 12.33 -31.21
CA LEU A 115 -13.16 13.21 -30.45
C LEU A 115 -12.83 13.28 -28.95
N VAL A 116 -12.17 12.27 -28.40
CA VAL A 116 -11.86 12.13 -26.96
C VAL A 116 -10.38 12.43 -26.68
N ARG A 117 -9.53 12.40 -27.71
CA ARG A 117 -8.08 12.58 -27.57
C ARG A 117 -7.74 14.05 -27.40
N ASN A 118 -7.04 14.35 -26.31
CA ASN A 118 -6.44 15.67 -26.12
C ASN A 118 -5.11 15.72 -26.89
N LYS A 119 -5.00 16.64 -27.85
CA LYS A 119 -3.79 16.87 -28.67
C LYS A 119 -3.34 15.65 -29.49
N GLY A 120 -4.28 14.79 -29.91
CA GLY A 120 -3.97 13.62 -30.75
C GLY A 120 -3.16 12.53 -30.02
N ALA A 121 -3.09 12.56 -28.69
CA ALA A 121 -2.44 11.52 -27.88
C ALA A 121 -3.45 10.85 -26.95
N SER A 122 -3.29 9.54 -26.79
CA SER A 122 -4.08 8.81 -25.80
C SER A 122 -3.48 8.97 -24.40
N GLN A 123 -4.33 8.89 -23.38
CA GLN A 123 -3.89 8.99 -22.00
C GLN A 123 -3.31 7.67 -21.51
N ALA A 124 -2.23 7.76 -20.73
CA ALA A 124 -1.70 6.60 -20.04
C ALA A 124 -2.74 6.04 -19.06
N ARG A 125 -2.81 4.70 -18.98
CA ARG A 125 -3.66 4.05 -17.99
C ARG A 125 -3.18 4.46 -16.59
N LEU A 126 -4.13 4.81 -15.72
CA LEU A 126 -3.84 5.02 -14.30
C LEU A 126 -3.15 3.77 -13.74
N SER A 127 -2.08 4.00 -13.00
CA SER A 127 -1.34 2.94 -12.36
C SER A 127 -2.22 2.22 -11.34
N ARG A 128 -1.86 0.97 -11.03
CA ARG A 128 -2.52 0.24 -9.96
C ARG A 128 -2.27 0.98 -8.64
N LEU A 129 -3.34 1.23 -7.89
CA LEU A 129 -3.25 1.80 -6.55
C LEU A 129 -2.32 0.96 -5.67
N GLU A 130 -1.55 1.65 -4.84
CA GLU A 130 -0.65 1.00 -3.90
C GLU A 130 -1.43 0.17 -2.88
N LYS A 131 -0.91 -1.01 -2.55
CA LYS A 131 -1.55 -1.91 -1.59
C LYS A 131 -1.57 -1.34 -0.17
N TYR A 132 -0.59 -0.52 0.18
CA TYR A 132 -0.42 0.00 1.53
C TYR A 132 -0.67 1.50 1.57
N SER A 133 -1.40 1.95 2.58
CA SER A 133 -1.69 3.37 2.76
C SER A 133 -0.43 4.17 3.09
N VAL A 134 -0.43 5.46 2.72
CA VAL A 134 0.66 6.39 3.07
C VAL A 134 0.88 6.45 4.58
N ARG A 135 -0.21 6.41 5.38
CA ARG A 135 -0.12 6.37 6.84
C ARG A 135 0.64 5.14 7.32
N PHE A 136 0.36 3.98 6.75
CA PHE A 136 1.04 2.74 7.09
C PHE A 136 2.55 2.83 6.77
N LYS A 137 2.91 3.32 5.58
CA LYS A 137 4.31 3.57 5.20
C LYS A 137 5.02 4.49 6.21
N ARG A 138 4.38 5.59 6.63
CA ARG A 138 4.93 6.53 7.63
C ARG A 138 5.18 5.88 8.99
N VAL A 139 4.29 4.99 9.44
CA VAL A 139 4.48 4.27 10.71
C VAL A 139 5.73 3.39 10.65
N ILE A 140 5.94 2.65 9.56
CA ILE A 140 7.14 1.85 9.35
C ILE A 140 8.41 2.71 9.40
N VAL A 141 8.43 3.80 8.62
CA VAL A 141 9.58 4.71 8.57
C VAL A 141 9.88 5.32 9.94
N ASN A 142 8.85 5.72 10.69
CA ASN A 142 9.02 6.27 12.03
C ASN A 142 9.55 5.25 13.05
N LEU A 143 9.13 3.99 12.97
CA LEU A 143 9.65 2.93 13.84
C LEU A 143 11.16 2.72 13.61
N ILE A 144 11.59 2.70 12.35
CA ILE A 144 13.00 2.50 12.01
C ILE A 144 13.85 3.73 12.35
N ARG A 145 13.32 4.94 12.19
CA ARG A 145 14.01 6.15 12.63
C ARG A 145 14.24 6.20 14.15
N LYS A 146 13.33 5.61 14.93
CA LYS A 146 13.52 5.46 16.40
C LYS A 146 14.54 4.38 16.72
N GLU A 147 14.53 3.28 15.98
CA GLU A 147 15.41 2.12 16.18
C GLU A 147 16.18 1.77 14.90
N LEU A 148 17.30 2.47 14.67
CA LEU A 148 18.06 2.48 13.41
C LEU A 148 18.68 1.13 12.99
N LYS A 149 18.56 0.07 13.80
CA LYS A 149 19.08 -1.29 13.50
C LYS A 149 18.09 -2.40 13.89
N SER A 150 16.80 -2.08 13.88
CA SER A 150 15.77 -3.04 14.24
C SER A 150 15.63 -4.15 13.20
N SER A 151 15.65 -5.41 13.64
CA SER A 151 15.38 -6.56 12.76
C SER A 151 13.95 -6.49 12.19
N PHE A 152 13.77 -6.90 10.93
CA PHE A 152 12.46 -6.98 10.29
C PHE A 152 11.44 -7.82 11.10
N ALA A 153 11.91 -8.83 11.85
CA ALA A 153 11.06 -9.60 12.74
C ALA A 153 10.46 -8.73 13.86
N LYS A 154 11.24 -7.80 14.43
CA LYS A 154 10.79 -6.88 15.48
C LYS A 154 9.77 -5.88 14.91
N ILE A 155 10.03 -5.36 13.71
CA ILE A 155 9.11 -4.45 13.01
C ILE A 155 7.75 -5.12 12.77
N ARG A 156 7.74 -6.39 12.32
CA ARG A 156 6.49 -7.15 12.14
C ARG A 156 5.72 -7.35 13.45
N LYS A 157 6.43 -7.61 14.56
CA LYS A 157 5.81 -7.71 15.89
C LYS A 157 5.13 -6.39 16.28
N HIS A 158 5.78 -5.25 16.08
CA HIS A 158 5.21 -3.93 16.39
C HIS A 158 3.98 -3.57 15.54
N LEU A 159 3.97 -3.95 14.26
CA LEU A 159 2.88 -3.63 13.34
C LEU A 159 1.68 -4.58 13.45
N ALA A 160 1.79 -5.66 14.24
CA ALA A 160 0.79 -6.73 14.39
C ALA A 160 0.24 -7.27 13.04
N SER A 161 0.98 -7.11 11.95
CA SER A 161 0.50 -7.39 10.58
C SER A 161 1.49 -8.28 9.84
N LYS A 162 0.93 -9.18 9.01
CA LYS A 162 1.69 -10.16 8.21
C LYS A 162 2.26 -9.51 6.94
N VAL A 163 3.10 -8.49 7.10
CA VAL A 163 3.78 -7.83 5.98
C VAL A 163 5.06 -8.59 5.63
N ASN A 164 5.28 -8.81 4.34
CA ASN A 164 6.49 -9.47 3.82
C ASN A 164 7.70 -8.51 3.89
N ASP A 165 8.88 -9.02 4.25
CA ASP A 165 10.11 -8.24 4.38
C ASP A 165 10.52 -7.54 3.09
N LYS A 166 10.21 -8.13 1.93
CA LYS A 166 10.44 -7.47 0.62
C LYS A 166 9.65 -6.18 0.47
N VAL A 167 8.45 -6.13 1.04
CA VAL A 167 7.62 -4.92 1.02
C VAL A 167 8.21 -3.86 1.95
N ILE A 168 8.64 -4.26 3.15
CA ILE A 168 9.25 -3.34 4.11
C ILE A 168 10.51 -2.71 3.49
N ARG A 169 11.37 -3.51 2.85
CA ARG A 169 12.54 -3.01 2.11
C ARG A 169 12.19 -1.99 1.03
N ARG A 170 11.21 -2.29 0.16
CA ARG A 170 10.75 -1.34 -0.86
C ARG A 170 10.24 -0.02 -0.27
N ILE A 171 9.50 -0.08 0.84
CA ILE A 171 9.01 1.13 1.53
C ILE A 171 10.18 1.97 2.06
N LEU A 172 11.31 1.34 2.44
CA LEU A 172 12.50 2.04 2.93
C LEU A 172 13.35 2.62 1.82
N GLU A 173 13.49 1.88 0.71
CA GLU A 173 14.09 2.36 -0.53
C GLU A 173 13.35 3.61 -1.04
N ASP A 174 12.01 3.58 -1.07
CA ASP A 174 11.16 4.73 -1.42
C ASP A 174 11.42 5.95 -0.50
N ALA A 175 11.85 5.71 0.74
CA ALA A 175 12.15 6.75 1.74
C ALA A 175 13.64 7.15 1.77
N SER A 176 14.45 6.62 0.85
CA SER A 176 15.91 6.79 0.80
C SER A 176 16.64 6.37 2.08
N ILE A 177 16.09 5.40 2.82
CA ILE A 177 16.72 4.81 4.01
C ILE A 177 17.33 3.48 3.59
N TYR A 178 18.65 3.45 3.49
CA TYR A 178 19.39 2.24 3.13
C TYR A 178 19.67 1.43 4.41
N TYR A 179 19.37 0.15 4.34
CA TYR A 179 19.55 -0.83 5.43
C TYR A 179 20.40 -1.99 4.94
#